data_AF-A0A7S7SUQ0-F1
#
_entry.id   AF-A0A7S7SUQ0-F1
#
_cell.length_a   1.000
_cell.length_b   1.000
_cell.length_c   1.000
_cell.angle_alpha   90.00
_cell.angle_beta   90.00
_cell.angle_gamma   90.00
#
_symmetry.space_group_name_H-M   'P 1'
#
loop_
_entity.id
_entity.type
_entity.pdbx_description
1 polymer ?
#
loop_
_entity_poly.entity_id
_entity_poly.type
_entity_poly.pdbx_seq_one_letter_code
_entity_poly.pdbx_strand_id
1 'polypeptide(L)'
;MLGTVNVDRHHLIPKTFKGKEQFPIHKICHRKIHSALTERELLQSYHTWEALRGHEDIRSFIDWVAKKPPDFHTRTYTSNKKKYR
;
A
#
# COMPACT_ATOMS: atom_id res chain seq x y z
N MET A 1 -9.49 -1.39 -12.74
CA MET A 1 -8.11 -0.84 -12.80
C MET A 1 -8.22 0.67 -12.70
N LEU A 2 -7.58 1.31 -11.72
CA LEU A 2 -7.73 2.75 -11.39
C LEU A 2 -7.04 3.73 -12.39
N GLY A 3 -6.99 3.39 -13.69
CA GLY A 3 -6.31 4.22 -14.68
C GLY A 3 -4.80 4.46 -14.39
N THR A 4 -4.11 5.15 -15.29
CA THR A 4 -2.68 5.53 -15.13
C THR A 4 -2.51 6.89 -14.44
N VAL A 5 -3.61 7.47 -13.96
CA VAL A 5 -3.61 8.78 -13.32
C VAL A 5 -3.09 8.65 -11.88
N ASN A 6 -2.08 9.44 -11.50
CA ASN A 6 -1.49 9.48 -10.16
C ASN A 6 -0.79 8.20 -9.67
N VAL A 7 0.22 7.75 -10.42
CA VAL A 7 1.17 6.70 -9.99
C VAL A 7 2.33 7.26 -9.17
N ASP A 8 2.85 6.44 -8.25
CA ASP A 8 4.00 6.67 -7.37
C ASP A 8 4.86 5.39 -7.31
N ARG A 9 6.08 5.48 -6.79
CA ARG A 9 7.02 4.35 -6.76
C ARG A 9 7.14 3.80 -5.34
N HIS A 10 6.64 2.58 -5.14
CA HIS A 10 6.69 1.92 -3.86
C HIS A 10 7.84 0.92 -3.79
N HIS A 11 8.53 0.91 -2.64
CA HIS A 11 9.53 -0.11 -2.34
C HIS A 11 8.90 -1.14 -1.40
N LEU A 12 8.81 -2.41 -1.83
CA LEU A 12 8.36 -3.51 -0.97
C LEU A 12 9.34 -3.77 0.18
N ILE A 13 10.63 -3.57 -0.08
CA ILE A 13 11.67 -3.56 0.94
C ILE A 13 12.04 -2.09 1.19
N PRO A 14 11.84 -1.54 2.41
CA PRO A 14 12.13 -0.14 2.65
C PRO A 14 13.59 0.22 2.32
N LYS A 15 13.82 1.45 1.85
CA LYS A 15 15.17 1.95 1.52
C LYS A 15 16.14 1.85 2.70
N THR A 16 15.63 2.03 3.92
CA THR A 16 16.34 1.88 5.19
C THR A 16 16.99 0.48 5.32
N PHE A 17 16.39 -0.55 4.74
CA PHE A 17 16.88 -1.93 4.72
C PHE A 17 17.54 -2.31 3.39
N LYS A 18 18.07 -1.32 2.64
CA LYS A 18 18.74 -1.49 1.35
C LYS A 18 17.86 -2.05 0.22
N GLY A 19 16.54 -1.89 0.31
CA GLY A 19 15.65 -2.24 -0.80
C GLY A 19 15.93 -1.40 -2.05
N LYS A 20 16.10 -2.07 -3.20
CA LYS A 20 16.39 -1.44 -4.50
C LYS A 20 15.20 -1.48 -5.46
N GLU A 21 14.35 -2.48 -5.30
CA GLU A 21 13.20 -2.69 -6.18
C GLU A 21 12.11 -1.66 -5.90
N GLN A 22 11.60 -1.08 -6.98
CA GLN A 22 10.54 -0.08 -6.94
C GLN A 22 9.47 -0.48 -7.93
N PHE A 23 8.22 -0.39 -7.51
CA PHE A 23 7.09 -0.78 -8.32
C PHE A 23 6.15 0.41 -8.50
N PRO A 24 5.68 0.67 -9.73
CA PRO A 24 4.69 1.70 -9.98
C PRO A 24 3.34 1.26 -9.40
N ILE A 25 2.80 2.04 -8.46
CA ILE A 25 1.46 1.85 -7.91
C ILE A 25 0.73 3.17 -7.79
N HIS A 26 -0.60 3.15 -7.68
CA HIS A 26 -1.36 4.39 -7.45
C HIS A 26 -0.96 5.05 -6.12
N LYS A 27 -0.91 6.38 -6.06
CA LYS A 27 -0.64 7.17 -4.84
C LYS A 27 -1.51 6.76 -3.66
N ILE A 28 -2.77 6.42 -3.92
CA ILE A 28 -3.71 5.99 -2.90
C ILE A 28 -3.34 4.61 -2.32
N CYS A 29 -2.91 3.66 -3.16
CA CYS A 29 -2.41 2.36 -2.71
C CYS A 29 -1.12 2.52 -1.90
N HIS A 30 -0.21 3.39 -2.37
CA HIS A 30 1.03 3.71 -1.66
C HIS A 30 0.75 4.20 -0.24
N ARG A 31 -0.13 5.20 -0.12
CA ARG A 31 -0.50 5.77 1.17
C ARG A 31 -1.25 4.77 2.06
N LYS A 32 -2.05 3.86 1.50
CA LYS A 32 -2.69 2.79 2.27
C LYS A 32 -1.66 1.84 2.89
N ILE A 33 -0.66 1.40 2.12
CA ILE A 33 0.38 0.48 2.61
C ILE A 33 1.13 1.13 3.79
N HIS A 34 1.61 2.36 3.63
CA HIS A 34 2.31 3.09 4.70
C HIS A 34 1.44 3.49 5.89
N SER A 35 0.12 3.54 5.68
CA SER A 35 -0.86 3.74 6.75
C SER A 35 -1.10 2.45 7.54
N ALA A 36 -1.13 1.30 6.89
CA ALA A 36 -1.49 0.03 7.51
C ALA A 36 -0.30 -0.66 8.17
N LEU A 37 0.90 -0.49 7.60
CA LEU A 37 2.10 -1.19 7.99
C LEU A 37 3.22 -0.21 8.38
N THR A 38 4.03 -0.62 9.36
CA THR A 38 5.32 0.00 9.64
C THR A 38 6.40 -0.53 8.68
N GLU A 39 7.54 0.17 8.55
CA GLU A 39 8.66 -0.31 7.72
C GLU A 39 9.18 -1.67 8.18
N ARG A 40 9.16 -1.95 9.50
CA ARG A 40 9.61 -3.22 10.07
C ARG A 40 8.66 -4.37 9.76
N GLU A 41 7.35 -4.14 9.79
CA GLU A 41 6.35 -5.14 9.40
C GLU A 41 6.39 -5.40 7.90
N LEU A 42 6.56 -4.32 7.10
CA LEU A 42 6.74 -4.43 5.67
C LEU A 42 7.93 -5.33 5.35
N LEU A 43 9.08 -5.11 5.98
CA LEU A 43 10.26 -5.95 5.79
C LEU A 43 10.04 -7.41 6.24
N GLN A 44 9.53 -7.62 7.45
CA GLN A 44 9.50 -8.97 8.05
C GLN A 44 8.43 -9.88 7.44
N SER A 45 7.22 -9.35 7.26
CA SER A 45 6.05 -10.17 6.95
C SER A 45 5.37 -9.80 5.63
N TYR A 46 5.60 -8.60 5.09
CA TYR A 46 4.84 -8.07 3.95
C TYR A 46 5.72 -7.53 2.80
N HIS A 47 6.91 -8.10 2.61
CA HIS A 47 7.88 -7.66 1.59
C HIS A 47 7.59 -8.24 0.19
N THR A 48 6.43 -8.86 -0.01
CA THR A 48 5.96 -9.40 -1.29
C THR A 48 4.52 -8.97 -1.56
N TRP A 49 4.13 -8.91 -2.84
CA TRP A 49 2.75 -8.58 -3.24
C TRP A 49 1.72 -9.56 -2.70
N GLU A 50 2.06 -10.84 -2.64
CA GLU A 50 1.19 -11.89 -2.12
C GLU A 50 0.95 -11.69 -0.62
N ALA A 51 2.01 -11.40 0.14
CA ALA A 51 1.88 -11.10 1.55
C ALA A 51 1.05 -9.84 1.79
N LEU A 52 1.27 -8.76 1.02
CA LEU A 52 0.46 -7.53 1.11
C LEU A 52 -1.03 -7.80 0.86
N ARG A 53 -1.36 -8.68 -0.10
CA ARG A 53 -2.76 -9.11 -0.34
C ARG A 53 -3.31 -9.99 0.78
N GLY A 54 -2.44 -10.65 1.55
CA GLY A 54 -2.82 -11.41 2.75
C GLY A 54 -3.26 -10.53 3.92
N HIS A 55 -2.84 -9.26 3.98
CA HIS A 55 -3.21 -8.36 5.07
C HIS A 55 -4.68 -7.91 4.96
N GLU A 56 -5.49 -8.19 5.99
CA GLU A 56 -6.95 -7.94 6.03
C GLU A 56 -7.33 -6.50 5.58
N ASP A 57 -6.59 -5.51 6.08
CA ASP A 57 -6.89 -4.08 5.91
C ASP A 57 -6.52 -3.60 4.51
N ILE A 58 -5.50 -4.21 3.90
CA ILE A 58 -5.05 -3.93 2.54
C ILE A 58 -5.96 -4.67 1.56
N ARG A 59 -6.30 -5.93 1.83
CA ARG A 59 -7.24 -6.73 1.04
C ARG A 59 -8.60 -6.06 0.92
N SER A 60 -9.17 -5.63 2.05
CA SER A 60 -10.46 -4.93 2.08
C SER A 60 -10.41 -3.61 1.31
N PHE A 61 -9.28 -2.91 1.39
CA PHE A 61 -9.06 -1.69 0.62
C PHE A 61 -8.93 -1.96 -0.89
N ILE A 62 -8.21 -3.00 -1.30
CA ILE A 62 -8.08 -3.39 -2.71
C ILE A 62 -9.43 -3.77 -3.29
N ASP A 63 -10.23 -4.58 -2.59
CA ASP A 63 -11.59 -4.95 -3.03
C ASP A 63 -12.49 -3.72 -3.18
N TRP A 64 -12.43 -2.81 -2.21
CA TRP A 64 -13.17 -1.55 -2.27
C TRP A 64 -12.70 -0.66 -3.43
N VAL A 65 -11.40 -0.54 -3.66
CA VAL A 65 -10.79 0.21 -4.77
C VAL A 65 -11.17 -0.41 -6.12
N ALA A 66 -11.18 -1.74 -6.23
CA ALA A 66 -11.49 -2.43 -7.47
C ALA A 66 -12.91 -2.13 -7.99
N LYS A 67 -13.82 -1.77 -7.07
CA LYS A 67 -15.20 -1.37 -7.36
C LYS A 67 -15.35 0.10 -7.77
N LYS A 68 -14.26 0.89 -7.80
CA LYS A 68 -14.28 2.32 -8.13
C LYS A 68 -13.92 2.58 -9.60
N PRO A 69 -14.46 3.66 -10.20
CA PRO A 69 -14.13 4.03 -11.56
C PRO A 69 -12.64 4.40 -11.71
N PRO A 70 -12.07 4.28 -12.92
CA PRO A 70 -10.66 4.52 -13.16
C PRO A 70 -10.16 5.92 -12.83
N ASP A 71 -11.05 6.91 -12.75
CA ASP A 71 -10.69 8.30 -12.39
C ASP A 71 -10.83 8.60 -10.88
N PHE A 72 -11.13 7.57 -10.06
CA PHE A 72 -11.48 7.78 -8.66
C PHE A 72 -10.26 8.14 -7.80
N HIS A 73 -10.21 9.38 -7.32
CA HIS A 73 -9.21 9.89 -6.38
C HIS A 73 -9.85 10.25 -5.03
N THR A 74 -9.37 9.66 -3.93
CA THR A 74 -9.78 10.04 -2.57
C THR A 74 -8.61 10.13 -1.60
N ARG A 75 -8.80 10.87 -0.49
CA ARG A 75 -7.82 10.95 0.60
C ARG A 75 -7.87 9.66 1.43
N THR A 76 -6.78 8.92 1.49
CA THR A 76 -6.61 7.78 2.41
C THR A 76 -6.30 8.26 3.83
N TYR A 77 -7.19 8.01 4.78
CA TYR A 77 -6.92 8.27 6.20
C TYR A 77 -5.96 7.24 6.78
N THR A 78 -5.11 7.67 7.71
CA THR A 78 -4.20 6.79 8.43
C THR A 78 -5.00 5.92 9.40
N SER A 79 -4.81 4.60 9.33
CA SER A 79 -5.45 3.63 10.24
C SER A 79 -5.01 3.87 11.69
N ASN A 80 -5.98 3.97 12.60
CA ASN A 80 -5.72 4.16 14.03
C ASN A 80 -4.95 2.98 14.65
N LYS A 81 -4.94 1.80 14.01
CA LYS A 81 -4.18 0.62 14.46
C LYS A 81 -2.66 0.87 14.50
N LYS A 82 -2.13 1.80 13.68
CA LYS A 82 -0.70 2.16 13.68
C LYS A 82 -0.30 2.98 14.91
N LYS A 83 -1.25 3.68 15.55
CA LYS A 83 -0.95 4.54 16.71
C LYS A 83 -0.63 3.76 18.00
N TYR A 84 -0.95 2.46 18.02
CA TYR A 84 -0.82 1.61 19.19
C TYR A 84 0.15 0.44 18.98
N ARG A 85 0.93 0.44 17.90
CA ARG A 85 1.95 -0.57 17.56
C ARG A 85 3.35 0.01 17.64
#